data_AF-A0AAD5C446-F1
#
_entry.id   AF-A0AAD5C446-F1
#
_cell.length_a   1.000
_cell.length_b   1.000
_cell.length_c   1.000
_cell.angle_alpha   90.00
_cell.angle_beta   90.00
_cell.angle_gamma   90.00
#
_symmetry.space_group_name_H-M   'P 1'
#
loop_
_entity.id
_entity.type
_entity.pdbx_description
1 polymer ?
#
loop_
_entity_poly.entity_id
_entity_poly.type
_entity_poly.pdbx_seq_one_letter_code
_entity_poly.pdbx_strand_id
1 'polypeptide(L)'
;MDQLTIEDGVDKVQLLPAIDDDHGGVVVELNEPMDPTIFLTRLKTSMSLWTLQGKKGVWIKLPIHLVNLVETAVKEGFCYHHAQPDYLMLVNWIPETTNTIPANASHRVGVGAVVLNDKRE
;
A
#
# COMPACT_ATOMS: atom_id res chain seq x y z
N MET A 1 3.43 -36.91 6.62
CA MET A 1 3.93 -36.19 5.43
C MET A 1 3.57 -34.73 5.61
N ASP A 2 3.96 -34.12 6.72
CA ASP A 2 5.31 -33.76 7.17
C ASP A 2 5.53 -32.28 6.87
N GLN A 3 5.58 -31.56 7.99
CA GLN A 3 5.91 -30.16 8.20
C GLN A 3 6.93 -29.58 7.24
N LEU A 4 6.74 -28.29 6.96
CA LEU A 4 7.78 -27.29 7.12
C LEU A 4 7.15 -26.01 7.70
N THR A 5 6.83 -26.08 8.99
CA THR A 5 6.77 -24.91 9.85
C THR A 5 8.21 -24.46 10.07
N ILE A 6 8.61 -23.36 9.43
CA ILE A 6 9.87 -22.69 9.78
C ILE A 6 9.59 -21.88 11.05
N GLU A 7 9.79 -22.54 12.19
CA GLU A 7 9.98 -21.87 13.48
C GLU A 7 11.45 -21.44 13.56
N ASP A 8 11.76 -20.26 13.02
CA ASP A 8 13.02 -19.59 13.35
C ASP A 8 12.75 -18.54 14.43
N GLY A 9 13.22 -18.87 15.63
CA GLY A 9 13.29 -18.00 16.80
C GLY A 9 14.26 -16.85 16.61
N VAL A 10 13.91 -15.92 15.72
CA VAL A 10 14.40 -14.56 15.74
C VAL A 10 13.39 -13.77 16.56
N ASP A 11 13.84 -12.98 17.53
CA ASP A 11 13.04 -12.01 18.29
C ASP A 11 11.87 -11.50 17.44
N LYS A 12 10.64 -11.40 17.98
CA LYS A 12 9.48 -10.83 17.28
C LYS A 12 9.82 -9.44 16.73
N VAL A 13 10.45 -9.42 15.57
CA VAL A 13 10.74 -8.23 14.80
C VAL A 13 9.35 -7.72 14.48
N GLN A 14 9.01 -6.57 15.05
CA GLN A 14 7.67 -6.01 14.93
C GLN A 14 7.46 -5.52 13.49
N LEU A 15 7.38 -6.43 12.54
CA LEU A 15 7.10 -6.14 11.15
C LEU A 15 5.63 -5.69 11.03
N LEU A 16 5.37 -4.85 10.04
CA LEU A 16 4.01 -4.56 9.64
C LEU A 16 3.43 -5.80 8.95
N PRO A 17 2.19 -6.22 9.31
CA PRO A 17 1.53 -7.28 8.59
C PRO A 17 1.30 -6.84 7.14
N ALA A 18 1.71 -7.68 6.20
CA ALA A 18 1.61 -7.37 4.78
C ALA A 18 1.27 -8.63 3.98
N ILE A 19 0.63 -8.41 2.84
CA ILE A 19 0.37 -9.43 1.82
C ILE A 19 1.11 -9.06 0.53
N ASP A 20 1.59 -10.06 -0.21
CA ASP A 20 2.22 -9.83 -1.50
C ASP A 20 1.19 -9.40 -2.56
N ASP A 21 1.58 -8.47 -3.43
CA ASP A 21 0.80 -8.15 -4.64
C ASP A 21 1.32 -8.94 -5.87
N ASP A 22 0.52 -8.94 -6.95
CA ASP A 22 0.82 -9.67 -8.18
C ASP A 22 1.99 -9.07 -9.00
N HIS A 23 2.56 -7.96 -8.56
CA HIS A 23 3.59 -7.19 -9.27
C HIS A 23 4.94 -7.16 -8.53
N GLY A 24 5.08 -7.97 -7.48
CA GLY A 24 6.30 -8.05 -6.68
C GLY A 24 6.41 -6.92 -5.64
N GLY A 25 5.31 -6.26 -5.32
CA GLY A 25 5.15 -5.36 -4.18
C GLY A 25 4.48 -6.04 -2.99
N VAL A 26 4.11 -5.22 -2.01
CA VAL A 26 3.42 -5.63 -0.78
C VAL A 26 2.37 -4.60 -0.37
N VAL A 27 1.29 -5.07 0.24
CA VAL A 27 0.19 -4.25 0.76
C VAL A 27 0.08 -4.42 2.27
N VAL A 28 0.16 -3.31 3.00
CA VAL A 28 -0.09 -3.21 4.44
C VAL A 28 -1.47 -2.64 4.66
N GLU A 29 -2.32 -3.37 5.39
CA GLU A 29 -3.61 -2.86 5.88
C GLU A 29 -3.53 -2.63 7.39
N LEU A 30 -3.60 -1.36 7.80
CA LEU A 30 -3.61 -0.99 9.22
C LEU A 30 -5.06 -0.90 9.70
N ASN A 31 -5.37 -1.56 10.82
CA ASN A 31 -6.72 -1.57 11.39
C ASN A 31 -6.76 -1.18 12.87
N GLU A 32 -5.62 -1.24 13.57
CA GLU A 32 -5.56 -1.02 15.01
C GLU A 32 -4.83 0.31 15.32
N PRO A 33 -5.30 1.08 16.33
CA PRO A 33 -4.60 2.26 16.81
C PRO A 33 -3.14 1.97 17.18
N MET A 34 -2.24 2.83 16.72
CA MET A 34 -0.80 2.68 16.96
C MET A 34 -0.17 4.04 17.28
N ASP A 35 0.78 4.05 18.20
CA ASP A 35 1.63 5.21 18.44
C ASP A 35 2.53 5.47 17.21
N PRO A 36 2.68 6.72 16.73
CA PRO A 36 3.50 7.04 15.57
C PRO A 36 4.97 6.59 15.70
N THR A 37 5.53 6.56 16.90
CA THR A 37 6.92 6.11 17.16
C THR A 37 7.04 4.61 17.00
N ILE A 38 6.05 3.85 17.51
CA ILE A 38 5.99 2.41 17.32
C ILE A 38 5.85 2.11 15.83
N PHE A 39 4.91 2.77 15.16
CA PHE A 39 4.70 2.63 13.72
C PHE A 39 5.99 2.90 12.93
N LEU A 40 6.72 3.97 13.28
CA LEU A 40 8.00 4.31 12.66
C LEU A 40 9.02 3.17 12.75
N THR A 41 9.21 2.60 13.96
CA THR A 41 10.13 1.48 14.16
C THR A 41 9.72 0.29 13.30
N ARG A 42 8.43 -0.08 13.32
CA ARG A 42 7.91 -1.20 12.51
C ARG A 42 8.09 -0.96 11.02
N LEU A 43 7.78 0.25 10.56
CA LEU A 43 7.89 0.64 9.15
C LEU A 43 9.35 0.55 8.69
N LYS A 44 10.31 1.11 9.43
CA LYS A 44 11.75 1.04 9.08
C LYS A 44 12.25 -0.38 8.99
N THR A 45 11.89 -1.22 9.94
CA THR A 45 12.32 -2.62 9.93
C THR A 45 11.67 -3.40 8.78
N SER A 46 10.39 -3.14 8.48
CA SER A 46 9.69 -3.76 7.37
C SER A 46 10.25 -3.34 6.01
N MET A 47 10.50 -2.04 5.82
CA MET A 47 11.12 -1.50 4.61
C MET A 47 12.50 -2.10 4.37
N SER A 48 13.31 -2.27 5.42
CA SER A 48 14.63 -2.91 5.31
C SER A 48 14.52 -4.36 4.84
N LEU A 49 13.58 -5.12 5.40
CA LEU A 49 13.31 -6.50 4.98
C LEU A 49 12.81 -6.58 3.54
N TRP A 50 11.83 -5.77 3.17
CA TRP A 50 11.27 -5.75 1.82
C TRP A 50 12.30 -5.33 0.76
N THR A 51 13.21 -4.44 1.12
CA THR A 51 14.35 -4.08 0.27
C THR A 51 15.26 -5.29 0.03
N LEU A 52 15.63 -6.04 1.08
CA LEU A 52 16.45 -7.25 0.95
C LEU A 52 15.75 -8.34 0.14
N GLN A 53 14.43 -8.45 0.25
CA GLN A 53 13.61 -9.40 -0.50
C GLN A 53 13.40 -8.99 -1.97
N GLY A 54 13.89 -7.81 -2.39
CA GLY A 54 13.70 -7.31 -3.75
C GLY A 54 12.25 -6.91 -4.06
N LYS A 55 11.46 -6.55 -3.04
CA LYS A 55 10.11 -6.00 -3.25
C LYS A 55 10.19 -4.65 -3.94
N LYS A 56 9.14 -4.32 -4.70
CA LYS A 56 9.09 -3.10 -5.53
C LYS A 56 8.23 -2.01 -4.90
N GLY A 57 6.92 -2.10 -5.07
CA GLY A 57 5.96 -1.16 -4.50
C GLY A 57 5.53 -1.56 -3.09
N VAL A 58 5.52 -0.62 -2.16
CA VAL A 58 4.95 -0.80 -0.83
C VAL A 58 3.73 0.09 -0.72
N TRP A 59 2.58 -0.53 -0.45
CA TRP A 59 1.30 0.14 -0.31
C TRP A 59 0.88 0.14 1.15
N ILE A 60 0.41 1.27 1.66
CA ILE A 60 -0.16 1.37 3.00
C ILE A 60 -1.56 1.92 2.87
N LYS A 61 -2.55 1.08 3.21
CA LYS A 61 -3.94 1.47 3.38
C LYS A 61 -4.15 1.88 4.83
N LEU A 62 -4.47 3.16 5.01
CA LEU A 62 -4.56 3.80 6.32
C LEU A 62 -5.99 4.34 6.51
N PRO A 63 -6.82 3.70 7.34
CA PRO A 63 -8.16 4.17 7.67
C PRO A 63 -8.14 5.55 8.32
N ILE A 64 -9.16 6.36 8.09
CA ILE A 64 -9.23 7.78 8.52
C ILE A 64 -8.98 7.98 10.03
N HIS A 65 -9.36 7.01 10.88
CA HIS A 65 -9.15 7.09 12.33
C HIS A 65 -7.68 6.89 12.76
N LEU A 66 -6.81 6.44 11.86
CA LEU A 66 -5.36 6.29 12.05
C LEU A 66 -4.55 7.44 11.42
N VAL A 67 -5.20 8.59 11.17
CA VAL A 67 -4.58 9.77 10.53
C VAL A 67 -3.28 10.24 11.21
N ASN A 68 -3.11 9.95 12.50
CA ASN A 68 -1.90 10.23 13.25
C ASN A 68 -0.64 9.54 12.69
N LEU A 69 -0.78 8.52 11.85
CA LEU A 69 0.32 7.78 11.23
C LEU A 69 0.76 8.34 9.87
N VAL A 70 -0.05 9.22 9.26
CA VAL A 70 0.19 9.73 7.90
C VAL A 70 1.49 10.52 7.82
N GLU A 71 1.72 11.44 8.76
CA GLU A 71 2.92 12.27 8.79
C GLU A 71 4.19 11.40 8.88
N THR A 72 4.16 10.36 9.72
CA THR A 72 5.27 9.42 9.89
C THR A 72 5.57 8.67 8.60
N ALA A 73 4.54 8.15 7.92
CA ALA A 73 4.75 7.44 6.65
C ALA A 73 5.33 8.37 5.58
N VAL A 74 4.82 9.60 5.46
CA VAL A 74 5.30 10.58 4.47
C VAL A 74 6.76 10.98 4.73
N LYS A 75 7.15 11.17 5.99
CA LYS A 75 8.55 11.43 6.36
C LYS A 75 9.51 10.30 5.99
N GLU A 76 9.00 9.07 5.89
CA GLU A 76 9.76 7.89 5.46
C GLU A 76 9.63 7.63 3.94
N GLY A 77 9.23 8.64 3.16
CA GLY A 77 9.28 8.63 1.70
C GLY A 77 8.02 8.09 1.01
N PHE A 78 6.93 7.84 1.75
CA PHE A 78 5.65 7.50 1.15
C PHE A 78 4.97 8.74 0.56
N CYS A 79 4.33 8.56 -0.60
CA CYS A 79 3.54 9.59 -1.26
C CYS A 79 2.06 9.17 -1.29
N TYR A 80 1.16 10.16 -1.36
CA TYR A 80 -0.26 9.88 -1.61
C TYR A 80 -0.45 9.30 -3.00
N HIS A 81 -1.18 8.18 -3.10
CA HIS A 81 -1.62 7.64 -4.36
C HIS A 81 -3.10 7.96 -4.62
N HIS A 82 -3.99 7.61 -3.70
CA HIS A 82 -5.41 7.96 -3.79
C HIS A 82 -6.04 8.00 -2.41
N ALA A 83 -7.23 8.58 -2.31
CA ALA A 83 -8.01 8.60 -1.08
C ALA A 83 -9.47 8.25 -1.37
N GLN A 84 -10.10 7.63 -0.39
CA GLN A 84 -11.54 7.49 -0.28
C GLN A 84 -12.02 8.22 0.99
N PRO A 85 -13.35 8.37 1.20
CA PRO A 85 -13.85 9.06 2.38
C PRO A 85 -13.36 8.48 3.72
N ASP A 86 -13.06 7.18 3.76
CA ASP A 86 -12.75 6.41 4.97
C ASP A 86 -11.30 5.92 5.05
N TYR A 87 -10.47 6.07 4.00
CA TYR A 87 -9.06 5.72 4.04
C TYR A 87 -8.20 6.50 3.05
N LEU A 88 -6.90 6.55 3.34
CA LEU A 88 -5.85 7.04 2.47
C LEU A 88 -4.98 5.87 1.99
N MET A 89 -4.67 5.83 0.70
CA MET A 89 -3.67 4.93 0.13
C MET A 89 -2.36 5.68 -0.09
N LEU A 90 -1.33 5.24 0.62
CA LEU A 90 0.05 5.69 0.49
C LEU A 90 0.85 4.67 -0.32
N VAL A 91 1.86 5.13 -1.04
CA VAL A 91 2.76 4.26 -1.80
C VAL A 91 4.21 4.72 -1.72
N ASN A 92 5.14 3.77 -1.66
CA ASN A 92 6.58 3.98 -1.80
C ASN A 92 7.16 2.98 -2.83
N TRP A 93 8.04 3.44 -3.70
CA TRP A 93 8.75 2.61 -4.67
C TRP A 93 10.19 2.40 -4.20
N ILE A 94 10.53 1.17 -3.81
CA ILE A 94 11.85 0.83 -3.25
C ILE A 94 12.98 0.90 -4.29
N PRO A 95 12.85 0.32 -5.51
CA PRO A 95 13.98 0.22 -6.43
C PRO A 95 14.40 1.58 -7.00
N GLU A 96 15.70 1.73 -7.31
CA GLU A 96 16.22 2.87 -8.06
C GLU A 96 15.79 2.87 -9.55
N THR A 97 15.17 1.78 -10.02
CA THR A 97 14.64 1.70 -11.38
C THR A 97 13.44 2.62 -11.57
N THR A 98 13.08 2.91 -12.82
CA THR A 98 11.85 3.65 -13.15
C THR A 98 10.65 3.12 -12.38
N ASN A 99 9.95 4.03 -11.70
CA ASN A 99 8.73 3.71 -10.98
C ASN A 99 7.62 3.32 -11.97
N THR A 100 7.11 2.09 -11.85
CA THR A 100 6.03 1.57 -12.71
C THR A 100 4.65 1.63 -12.06
N ILE A 101 4.53 2.25 -10.88
CA ILE A 101 3.23 2.49 -10.25
C ILE A 101 2.43 3.46 -11.13
N PRO A 102 1.22 3.09 -11.56
CA PRO A 102 0.39 3.99 -12.34
C PRO A 102 0.12 5.30 -11.62
N ALA A 103 0.08 6.40 -12.36
CA ALA A 103 -0.43 7.65 -11.81
C ALA A 103 -1.89 7.47 -11.37
N ASN A 104 -2.30 8.26 -10.37
CA ASN A 104 -3.68 8.29 -9.91
C ASN A 104 -4.65 8.67 -11.04
N ALA A 105 -5.92 8.26 -10.89
CA ALA A 105 -6.96 8.53 -11.88
C ALA A 105 -7.09 10.05 -12.12
N SER A 106 -6.61 10.49 -13.28
CA SER A 106 -6.53 11.90 -13.67
C SER A 106 -7.63 12.31 -14.66
N HIS A 107 -8.36 11.33 -15.20
CA HIS A 107 -9.34 11.53 -16.27
C HIS A 107 -10.75 11.21 -15.79
N ARG A 108 -11.71 12.04 -16.20
CA ARG A 108 -13.14 11.77 -16.03
C ARG A 108 -13.64 11.12 -17.31
N VAL A 109 -14.23 9.94 -17.19
CA VAL A 109 -14.89 9.25 -18.31
C VAL A 109 -16.37 9.59 -18.28
N GLY A 110 -16.88 10.17 -19.36
CA GLY A 110 -18.30 10.41 -19.58
C GLY A 110 -18.81 9.58 -20.74
N VAL A 111 -19.98 8.96 -20.59
CA VAL A 111 -20.63 8.18 -21.64
C VAL A 111 -21.93 8.89 -22.02
N GLY A 112 -22.09 9.20 -23.30
CA GLY A 112 -23.34 9.67 -23.89
C GLY A 112 -23.93 8.57 -24.76
N ALA A 113 -25.23 8.31 -24.64
CA ALA A 113 -25.94 7.36 -25.48
C ALA A 113 -27.00 8.10 -26.31
N VAL A 114 -27.03 7.82 -27.61
CA VAL A 114 -28.13 8.20 -28.50
C VAL A 114 -28.92 6.93 -28.78
N VAL A 115 -30.19 6.93 -28.40
CA VAL A 115 -31.09 5.80 -28.64
C VAL A 115 -31.97 6.17 -29.82
N LEU A 116 -31.88 5.39 -30.90
CA LEU A 116 -32.70 5.56 -32.09
C LEU A 116 -33.72 4.42 -32.16
N ASN A 117 -34.97 4.75 -32.51
CA ASN A 117 -35.96 3.72 -32.83
C ASN A 117 -35.74 3.14 -34.25
N ASP A 118 -36.53 2.14 -34.66
CA ASP A 118 -36.45 1.53 -36.01
C ASP A 118 -36.70 2.54 -37.15
N LYS A 119 -37.35 3.67 -36.85
CA LYS A 119 -37.59 4.78 -37.78
C LYS A 119 -36.43 5.78 -37.83
N ARG A 120 -35.36 5.55 -37.07
CA ARG A 120 -34.20 6.44 -36.92
C ARG A 120 -34.53 7.79 -36.28
N GLU A 121 -35.50 7.82 -35.37
CA GLU A 121 -35.85 8.98 -34.53
C GLU A 121 -35.21 8.86 -33.14
#